data_AF-A0A1F7FDC4-F1
#
_entry.id   AF-A0A1F7FDC4-F1
#
_cell.length_a   1.000
_cell.length_b   1.000
_cell.length_c   1.000
_cell.angle_alpha   90.00
_cell.angle_beta   90.00
_cell.angle_gamma   90.00
#
_symmetry.space_group_name_H-M   'P 1'
#
loop_
_entity.id
_entity.type
_entity.pdbx_description
1 polymer ?
#
loop_
_entity_poly.entity_id
_entity_poly.type
_entity_poly.pdbx_seq_one_letter_code
_entity_poly.pdbx_strand_id
1 'polypeptide(L)'
;MKLSGFPITMQEKTNWCWAACCLSVVKWYDEDAFLNQYNIVYYATGGDGNVTNNVCSDASGKKGMYNILEHYTGLKTICKSNKLTLTETLELLESNIPIVAELDWHVVIIYGAIKERYCANFTQVDGRGCYNCSDWQYIYYVMDPLEGARMVFSNSIGDIYGEWERTLYINSTPERYTVSIYGN
;
A
#
# COMPACT_ATOMS: atom_id res chain seq x y z
N MET A 1 8.22 10.10 -4.38
CA MET A 1 7.12 10.01 -5.36
C MET A 1 5.81 9.58 -4.68
N LYS A 2 4.65 10.00 -5.18
CA LYS A 2 3.32 9.50 -4.77
C LYS A 2 2.60 8.98 -6.00
N LEU A 3 2.00 7.79 -5.91
CA LEU A 3 1.19 7.19 -6.97
C LEU A 3 -0.12 7.98 -7.11
N SER A 4 -0.18 8.87 -8.10
CA SER A 4 -1.33 9.75 -8.30
C SER A 4 -2.57 8.94 -8.70
N GLY A 5 -3.71 9.20 -8.05
CA GLY A 5 -4.95 8.48 -8.30
C GLY A 5 -4.94 7.02 -7.80
N PHE A 6 -4.07 6.66 -6.85
CA PHE A 6 -4.10 5.34 -6.24
C PHE A 6 -5.46 5.09 -5.55
N PRO A 7 -6.19 4.01 -5.87
CA PRO A 7 -7.48 3.71 -5.26
C PRO A 7 -7.37 3.50 -3.75
N ILE A 8 -8.25 4.17 -2.99
CA ILE A 8 -8.34 4.02 -1.54
C ILE A 8 -9.63 3.29 -1.20
N THR A 9 -9.51 2.08 -0.65
CA THR A 9 -10.64 1.21 -0.31
C THR A 9 -10.73 1.01 1.19
N MET A 10 -11.83 1.38 1.83
CA MET A 10 -12.06 1.06 3.24
C MET A 10 -12.51 -0.39 3.39
N GLN A 11 -12.10 -1.10 4.44
CA GLN A 11 -12.62 -2.44 4.70
C GLN A 11 -14.13 -2.40 4.99
N GLU A 12 -14.88 -3.30 4.37
CA GLU A 12 -16.35 -3.36 4.53
C GLU A 12 -16.79 -4.19 5.74
N LYS A 13 -15.94 -5.12 6.22
CA LYS A 13 -16.20 -5.95 7.39
C LYS A 13 -14.96 -6.12 8.25
N THR A 14 -15.16 -6.52 9.50
CA THR A 14 -14.07 -6.92 10.41
C THR A 14 -13.21 -8.01 9.77
N ASN A 15 -11.89 -7.87 9.88
CA ASN A 15 -10.88 -8.79 9.33
C ASN A 15 -10.84 -8.85 7.79
N TRP A 16 -11.34 -7.83 7.08
CA TRP A 16 -11.28 -7.75 5.62
C TRP A 16 -10.23 -6.73 5.13
N CYS A 17 -9.28 -6.35 5.98
CA CYS A 17 -8.20 -5.44 5.62
C CYS A 17 -7.40 -5.94 4.39
N TRP A 18 -7.08 -7.23 4.34
CA TRP A 18 -6.44 -7.86 3.18
C TRP A 18 -7.30 -7.79 1.91
N ALA A 19 -8.62 -7.94 2.01
CA ALA A 19 -9.54 -7.87 0.87
C ALA A 19 -9.64 -6.44 0.32
N ALA A 20 -9.72 -5.45 1.21
CA ALA A 20 -9.67 -4.04 0.83
C ALA A 20 -8.34 -3.66 0.16
N CYS A 21 -7.22 -4.14 0.69
CA CYS A 21 -5.91 -3.96 0.06
C CYS A 21 -5.85 -4.60 -1.33
N CYS A 22 -6.29 -5.86 -1.47
CA CYS A 22 -6.36 -6.50 -2.78
C CYS A 22 -7.21 -5.70 -3.77
N LEU A 23 -8.37 -5.19 -3.35
CA LEU A 23 -9.24 -4.40 -4.21
C LEU A 23 -8.57 -3.12 -4.71
N SER A 24 -7.89 -2.40 -3.81
CA SER A 24 -7.14 -1.19 -4.17
C SER A 24 -6.03 -1.49 -5.17
N VAL A 25 -5.28 -2.58 -4.98
CA VAL A 25 -4.23 -2.99 -5.92
C VAL A 25 -4.82 -3.41 -7.26
N VAL A 26 -5.87 -4.24 -7.28
CA VAL A 26 -6.49 -4.65 -8.55
C VAL A 26 -6.96 -3.43 -9.33
N LYS A 27 -7.66 -2.50 -8.68
CA LYS A 27 -8.13 -1.26 -9.31
C LYS A 27 -7.00 -0.32 -9.75
N TRP A 28 -5.80 -0.48 -9.21
CA TRP A 28 -4.64 0.28 -9.67
C TRP A 28 -4.11 -0.22 -11.02
N TYR A 29 -4.24 -1.52 -11.29
CA TYR A 29 -3.82 -2.16 -12.54
C TYR A 29 -4.94 -2.28 -13.58
N ASP A 30 -6.19 -2.35 -13.13
CA ASP A 30 -7.40 -2.38 -13.96
C ASP A 30 -8.45 -1.47 -13.32
N GLU A 31 -8.47 -0.20 -13.74
CA GLU A 31 -9.37 0.82 -13.16
C GLU A 31 -10.85 0.52 -13.41
N ASP A 32 -11.14 -0.23 -14.48
CA ASP A 32 -12.48 -0.66 -14.89
C ASP A 32 -12.90 -1.99 -14.27
N ALA A 33 -12.06 -2.58 -13.40
CA ALA A 33 -12.34 -3.84 -12.74
C ALA A 33 -13.69 -3.81 -12.00
N PHE A 34 -14.68 -4.54 -12.54
CA PHE A 34 -16.01 -4.64 -11.95
C PHE A 34 -16.03 -5.69 -10.83
N LEU A 35 -15.41 -5.36 -9.71
CA LEU A 35 -15.29 -6.25 -8.55
C LEU A 35 -15.39 -5.47 -7.22
N ASN A 36 -15.83 -6.15 -6.16
CA ASN A 36 -15.89 -5.63 -4.78
C ASN A 36 -15.24 -6.59 -3.76
N GLN A 37 -15.16 -6.19 -2.49
CA GLN A 37 -14.53 -7.02 -1.45
C GLN A 37 -15.20 -8.39 -1.29
N TYR A 38 -16.50 -8.51 -1.52
CA TYR A 38 -17.19 -9.80 -1.49
C TYR A 38 -16.70 -10.74 -2.60
N ASN A 39 -16.42 -10.24 -3.81
CA ASN A 39 -15.85 -11.06 -4.88
C ASN A 39 -14.46 -11.60 -4.49
N ILE A 40 -13.62 -10.77 -3.87
CA ILE A 40 -12.31 -11.17 -3.36
C ILE A 40 -12.44 -12.25 -2.30
N VAL A 41 -13.31 -12.02 -1.31
CA VAL A 41 -13.51 -12.95 -0.20
C VAL A 41 -14.08 -14.28 -0.69
N TYR A 42 -15.06 -14.23 -1.58
CA TYR A 42 -15.64 -15.43 -2.18
C TYR A 42 -14.59 -16.24 -2.94
N TYR A 43 -13.71 -15.59 -3.71
CA TYR A 43 -12.62 -16.29 -4.40
C TYR A 43 -11.59 -16.89 -3.43
N ALA A 44 -11.29 -16.19 -2.34
CA ALA A 44 -10.29 -16.61 -1.36
C ALA A 44 -10.73 -17.82 -0.53
N THR A 45 -12.02 -17.88 -0.15
CA THR A 45 -12.54 -18.84 0.84
C THR A 45 -13.76 -19.64 0.42
N GLY A 46 -14.32 -19.39 -0.77
CA GLY A 46 -15.60 -19.99 -1.17
C GLY A 46 -16.82 -19.38 -0.49
N GLY A 47 -16.67 -18.24 0.21
CA GLY A 47 -17.76 -17.52 0.87
C GLY A 47 -17.74 -17.58 2.40
N ASP A 48 -16.83 -18.35 3.00
CA ASP A 48 -16.61 -18.36 4.44
C ASP A 48 -15.82 -17.12 4.85
N GLY A 49 -16.55 -16.09 5.30
CA GLY A 49 -16.08 -14.70 5.42
C GLY A 49 -15.04 -14.38 6.51
N ASN A 50 -14.42 -15.37 7.15
CA ASN A 50 -13.38 -15.16 8.17
C ASN A 50 -12.10 -15.90 7.78
N VAL A 51 -11.16 -15.17 7.19
CA VAL A 51 -9.81 -15.62 6.90
C VAL A 51 -8.83 -14.75 7.66
N THR A 52 -7.87 -15.40 8.28
CA THR A 52 -6.65 -14.79 8.79
C THR A 52 -5.88 -14.14 7.63
N ASN A 53 -5.17 -13.05 7.93
CA ASN A 53 -4.42 -12.20 6.99
C ASN A 53 -3.31 -12.96 6.23
N ASN A 54 -3.67 -13.87 5.34
CA ASN A 54 -2.69 -14.67 4.62
C ASN A 54 -2.23 -13.91 3.37
N VAL A 55 -1.22 -13.04 3.50
CA VAL A 55 -0.70 -12.28 2.34
C VAL A 55 0.06 -13.20 1.38
N CYS A 56 0.86 -14.11 1.93
CA CYS A 56 1.81 -14.94 1.16
C CYS A 56 1.70 -16.45 1.35
N SER A 57 0.82 -16.95 2.21
CA SER A 57 0.70 -18.38 2.48
C SER A 57 -0.65 -18.94 2.08
N ASP A 58 -0.62 -20.14 1.49
CA ASP A 58 -1.81 -20.97 1.34
C ASP A 58 -1.95 -21.82 2.60
N ALA A 59 -2.81 -21.41 3.52
CA ALA A 59 -3.16 -22.24 4.67
C ALA A 59 -4.42 -23.03 4.34
N SER A 60 -4.33 -24.37 4.34
CA SER A 60 -5.47 -25.30 4.38
C SER A 60 -6.63 -24.96 3.42
N GLY A 61 -6.33 -24.86 2.12
CA GLY A 61 -7.35 -24.66 1.08
C GLY A 61 -7.85 -23.22 0.88
N LYS A 62 -7.29 -22.24 1.62
CA LYS A 62 -7.57 -20.81 1.47
C LYS A 62 -6.45 -20.16 0.65
N LYS A 63 -6.82 -19.32 -0.31
CA LYS A 63 -5.88 -18.63 -1.20
C LYS A 63 -5.32 -17.38 -0.52
N GLY A 64 -4.01 -17.16 -0.62
CA GLY A 64 -3.38 -15.93 -0.15
C GLY A 64 -3.64 -14.72 -1.05
N MET A 65 -3.27 -13.52 -0.59
CA MET A 65 -3.36 -12.28 -1.39
C MET A 65 -2.61 -12.41 -2.73
N TYR A 66 -1.48 -13.13 -2.76
CA TYR A 66 -0.75 -13.33 -4.01
C TYR A 66 -1.63 -14.01 -5.08
N ASN A 67 -2.33 -15.11 -4.78
CA ASN A 67 -3.19 -15.77 -5.78
C ASN A 67 -4.38 -14.91 -6.18
N ILE A 68 -4.90 -14.09 -5.26
CA ILE A 68 -6.01 -13.16 -5.54
C ILE A 68 -5.54 -12.12 -6.55
N LEU A 69 -4.39 -11.49 -6.30
CA LEU A 69 -3.84 -10.48 -7.19
C LEU A 69 -3.51 -11.06 -8.56
N GLU A 70 -2.82 -12.21 -8.62
CA GLU A 70 -2.52 -12.86 -9.90
C GLU A 70 -3.78 -13.26 -10.66
N HIS A 71 -4.84 -13.71 -9.97
CA HIS A 71 -6.10 -14.07 -10.61
C HIS A 71 -6.82 -12.89 -11.24
N TYR A 72 -6.95 -11.78 -10.50
CA TYR A 72 -7.74 -10.63 -10.95
C TYR A 72 -6.95 -9.66 -11.84
N THR A 73 -5.62 -9.64 -11.74
CA THR A 73 -4.80 -8.79 -12.61
C THR A 73 -4.19 -9.54 -13.79
N GLY A 74 -4.06 -10.88 -13.71
CA GLY A 74 -3.29 -11.67 -14.67
C GLY A 74 -1.77 -11.46 -14.59
N LEU A 75 -1.29 -10.69 -13.61
CA LEU A 75 0.11 -10.29 -13.48
C LEU A 75 0.79 -11.07 -12.37
N LYS A 76 2.07 -11.38 -12.54
CA LYS A 76 2.85 -12.11 -11.55
C LYS A 76 3.07 -11.27 -10.29
N THR A 77 2.83 -11.88 -9.13
CA THR A 77 3.02 -11.26 -7.83
C THR A 77 4.28 -11.80 -7.15
N ILE A 78 5.04 -10.91 -6.51
CA ILE A 78 6.23 -11.24 -5.71
C ILE A 78 5.85 -11.12 -4.25
N CYS A 79 6.12 -12.19 -3.49
CA CYS A 79 6.13 -12.13 -2.03
C CYS A 79 7.57 -12.22 -1.51
N LYS A 80 7.90 -11.36 -0.54
CA LYS A 80 9.14 -11.43 0.26
C LYS A 80 8.79 -11.61 1.73
N SER A 81 9.55 -12.47 2.41
CA SER A 81 9.35 -12.79 3.83
C SER A 81 9.93 -11.74 4.80
N ASN A 82 10.13 -10.49 4.35
CA ASN A 82 10.75 -9.41 5.11
C ASN A 82 10.24 -8.05 4.63
N LYS A 83 10.44 -7.01 5.45
CA LYS A 83 10.33 -5.61 5.02
C LYS A 83 11.30 -5.27 3.89
N LEU A 84 10.90 -4.33 3.03
CA LEU A 84 11.81 -3.74 2.05
C LEU A 84 12.77 -2.76 2.72
N THR A 85 13.96 -2.63 2.14
CA THR A 85 14.82 -1.48 2.42
C THR A 85 14.19 -0.20 1.88
N LEU A 86 14.66 0.95 2.38
CA LEU A 86 14.24 2.25 1.85
C LEU A 86 14.50 2.35 0.33
N THR A 87 15.67 1.90 -0.13
CA THR A 87 16.04 1.94 -1.55
C THR A 87 15.07 1.12 -2.40
N GLU A 88 14.80 -0.15 -2.03
CA GLU A 88 13.85 -0.99 -2.75
C GLU A 88 12.42 -0.41 -2.74
N THR A 89 12.01 0.20 -1.62
CA THR A 89 10.72 0.87 -1.50
C THR A 89 10.61 2.03 -2.50
N LEU A 90 11.65 2.86 -2.58
CA LEU A 90 11.68 3.98 -3.50
C LEU A 90 11.71 3.52 -4.96
N GLU A 91 12.52 2.51 -5.30
CA GLU A 91 12.61 1.95 -6.65
C GLU A 91 11.26 1.40 -7.16
N LEU A 92 10.52 0.68 -6.30
CA LEU A 92 9.19 0.18 -6.65
C LEU A 92 8.20 1.33 -6.86
N LEU A 93 8.19 2.32 -5.97
CA LEU A 93 7.30 3.47 -6.09
C LEU A 93 7.61 4.33 -7.32
N GLU A 94 8.90 4.50 -7.65
CA GLU A 94 9.34 5.17 -8.88
C GLU A 94 8.92 4.40 -10.15
N SER A 95 8.81 3.08 -10.04
CA SER A 95 8.31 2.20 -11.10
C SER A 95 6.77 2.12 -11.16
N ASN A 96 6.07 2.99 -10.43
CA ASN A 96 4.61 3.02 -10.26
C ASN A 96 4.00 1.73 -9.65
N ILE A 97 4.76 1.04 -8.79
CA ILE A 97 4.33 -0.21 -8.16
C ILE A 97 3.95 0.06 -6.70
N PRO A 98 2.68 -0.13 -6.30
CA PRO A 98 2.27 -0.06 -4.90
C PRO A 98 2.78 -1.28 -4.13
N ILE A 99 3.04 -1.10 -2.85
CA ILE A 99 3.62 -2.13 -1.99
C ILE A 99 2.60 -2.48 -0.91
N VAL A 100 2.20 -3.75 -0.86
CA VAL A 100 1.41 -4.28 0.24
C VAL A 100 2.38 -4.69 1.36
N ALA A 101 2.17 -4.14 2.55
CA ALA A 101 2.92 -4.50 3.76
C ALA A 101 2.01 -5.30 4.69
N GLU A 102 2.39 -6.55 4.96
CA GLU A 102 1.82 -7.34 6.03
C GLU A 102 2.49 -6.98 7.35
N LEU A 103 1.66 -6.66 8.32
CA LEU A 103 2.01 -6.33 9.69
C LEU A 103 1.34 -7.39 10.58
N ASP A 104 1.83 -7.59 11.80
CA ASP A 104 1.36 -8.60 12.77
C ASP A 104 -0.15 -8.94 12.67
N TRP A 105 -1.04 -7.96 12.87
CA TRP A 105 -2.49 -8.17 12.80
C TRP A 105 -3.18 -7.41 11.64
N HIS A 106 -2.44 -6.74 10.78
CA HIS A 106 -2.99 -5.76 9.83
C HIS A 106 -2.28 -5.76 8.48
N VAL A 107 -2.94 -5.24 7.45
CA VAL A 107 -2.33 -5.08 6.11
C VAL A 107 -2.56 -3.67 5.63
N VAL A 108 -1.52 -3.02 5.14
CA VAL A 108 -1.57 -1.66 4.59
C VAL A 108 -0.91 -1.61 3.21
N ILE A 109 -1.18 -0.55 2.45
CA ILE A 109 -0.51 -0.30 1.17
C ILE A 109 0.31 0.98 1.23
N ILE A 110 1.58 0.87 0.87
CA ILE A 110 2.46 1.99 0.62
C ILE A 110 2.31 2.37 -0.84
N TYR A 111 1.86 3.58 -1.11
CA TYR A 111 1.65 4.10 -2.46
C TYR A 111 2.36 5.45 -2.66
N GLY A 112 3.30 5.77 -1.78
CA GLY A 112 4.17 6.92 -1.96
C GLY A 112 5.16 7.09 -0.82
N ALA A 113 6.26 7.75 -1.13
CA ALA A 113 7.29 8.16 -0.18
C ALA A 113 7.92 9.45 -0.71
N ILE A 114 7.91 10.52 0.09
CA ILE A 114 8.59 11.78 -0.26
C ILE A 114 9.58 12.12 0.83
N LYS A 115 10.74 12.68 0.45
CA LYS A 115 11.73 13.15 1.40
C LYS A 115 11.43 14.61 1.74
N GLU A 116 11.07 14.88 2.98
CA GLU A 116 10.78 16.22 3.46
C GLU A 116 11.49 16.52 4.78
N ARG A 117 11.63 17.81 5.11
CA ARG A 117 12.04 18.23 6.45
C ARG A 117 10.79 18.46 7.28
N TYR A 118 10.67 17.76 8.39
CA TYR A 118 9.60 18.03 9.33
C TYR A 118 9.96 19.27 10.16
N CYS A 119 9.24 20.36 9.94
CA CYS A 119 9.43 21.61 10.67
C CYS A 119 8.33 21.74 11.72
N ALA A 120 8.62 21.33 12.95
CA ALA A 120 7.72 21.51 14.09
C ALA A 120 7.95 22.86 14.78
N ASN A 121 6.87 23.38 15.35
CA ASN A 121 6.82 24.55 16.23
C ASN A 121 7.30 25.85 15.58
N PHE A 122 6.34 26.73 15.26
CA PHE A 122 6.63 28.15 15.07
C PHE A 122 6.82 28.78 16.44
N THR A 123 8.06 28.91 16.89
CA THR A 123 8.38 29.76 18.03
C THR A 123 8.76 31.14 17.52
N GLN A 124 7.92 32.13 17.84
CA GLN A 124 8.23 33.53 17.60
C GLN A 124 9.05 34.03 18.79
N VAL A 125 10.34 34.31 18.56
CA VAL A 125 11.18 35.04 19.51
C VAL A 125 11.66 36.30 18.78
N ASP A 126 11.33 37.47 19.32
CA ASP A 126 11.77 38.79 18.82
C ASP A 126 11.49 39.10 17.33
N GLY A 127 10.35 38.65 16.81
CA GLY A 127 9.92 38.99 15.45
C GLY A 127 10.64 38.23 14.32
N ARG A 128 11.50 37.26 14.65
CA ARG A 128 12.08 36.30 13.69
C ARG A 128 11.49 34.92 13.98
N GLY A 129 10.60 34.44 13.10
CA GLY A 129 10.11 33.07 13.18
C GLY A 129 11.23 32.09 12.80
N CYS A 130 11.60 31.21 13.71
CA CYS A 130 12.48 30.08 13.42
C CYS A 130 11.66 28.80 13.50
N TYR A 131 11.61 28.05 12.40
CA TYR A 131 11.13 26.68 12.44
C TYR A 131 12.23 25.80 13.04
N ASN A 132 11.91 25.00 14.05
CA ASN A 132 12.77 23.88 14.43
C ASN A 132 12.55 22.75 13.41
N CYS A 133 13.29 22.82 12.32
CA CYS A 133 13.29 21.77 11.30
C CYS A 133 14.18 20.62 11.77
N SER A 134 13.60 19.43 11.85
CA SER A 134 14.34 18.19 12.05
C SER A 134 15.20 17.87 10.82
N ASP A 135 16.02 16.84 10.95
CA ASP A 135 16.69 16.22 9.83
C ASP A 135 15.70 15.76 8.76
N TRP A 136 16.18 15.58 7.53
CA TRP A 136 15.37 15.04 6.44
C TRP A 136 14.80 13.67 6.81
N GLN A 137 13.49 13.54 6.69
CA GLN A 137 12.75 12.30 6.95
C GLN A 137 11.93 11.92 5.71
N TYR A 138 11.52 10.67 5.62
CA TYR A 138 10.56 10.24 4.62
C TYR A 138 9.14 10.33 5.19
N ILE A 139 8.23 10.89 4.39
CA ILE A 139 6.79 10.83 4.61
C ILE A 139 6.26 9.76 3.69
N TYR A 140 5.72 8.70 4.27
CA TYR A 140 5.06 7.64 3.51
C TYR A 140 3.58 7.96 3.33
N TYR A 141 3.08 7.75 2.13
CA TYR A 141 1.65 7.74 1.83
C TYR A 141 1.17 6.30 1.95
N VAL A 142 0.32 6.08 2.96
CA VAL A 142 -0.16 4.75 3.33
C VAL A 142 -1.68 4.71 3.17
N MET A 143 -2.18 3.66 2.54
CA MET A 143 -3.58 3.30 2.57
C MET A 143 -3.75 2.26 3.67
N ASP A 144 -4.54 2.64 4.67
CA ASP A 144 -4.91 1.81 5.80
C ASP A 144 -6.39 1.41 5.61
N PRO A 145 -6.72 0.12 5.49
CA PRO A 145 -8.11 -0.31 5.31
C PRO A 145 -9.08 0.16 6.40
N LEU A 146 -8.60 0.48 7.60
CA LEU A 146 -9.43 0.95 8.72
C LEU A 146 -9.64 2.46 8.70
N GLU A 147 -8.71 3.21 8.10
CA GLU A 147 -8.63 4.67 8.26
C GLU A 147 -8.53 5.44 6.93
N GLY A 148 -8.34 4.76 5.81
CA GLY A 148 -8.21 5.32 4.48
C GLY A 148 -6.79 5.81 4.18
N ALA A 149 -6.67 6.94 3.48
CA ALA A 149 -5.38 7.51 3.13
C ALA A 149 -4.77 8.25 4.32
N ARG A 150 -3.52 7.92 4.66
CA ARG A 150 -2.74 8.56 5.73
C ARG A 150 -1.36 8.95 5.24
N MET A 151 -0.80 9.96 5.90
CA MET A 151 0.61 10.32 5.80
C MET A 151 1.30 9.91 7.09
N VAL A 152 2.43 9.24 6.96
CA VAL A 152 3.13 8.61 8.06
C VAL A 152 4.56 9.13 8.10
N PHE A 153 4.90 9.84 9.17
CA PHE A 153 6.22 10.43 9.40
C PHE A 153 7.11 9.41 10.10
N SER A 154 7.95 8.70 9.36
CA SER A 154 8.93 7.80 9.95
C SER A 154 10.03 7.43 8.96
N ASN A 155 11.16 6.96 9.48
CA ASN A 155 12.17 6.29 8.68
C ASN A 155 11.75 4.86 8.27
N SER A 156 10.71 4.31 8.92
CA SER A 156 10.19 2.97 8.70
C SER A 156 8.69 2.88 9.04
N ILE A 157 7.88 2.29 8.16
CA ILE A 157 6.44 2.08 8.42
C ILE A 157 6.19 1.11 9.57
N GLY A 158 7.12 0.18 9.82
CA GLY A 158 7.02 -0.75 10.95
C GLY A 158 7.06 -0.06 12.31
N ASP A 159 7.49 1.20 12.37
CA ASP A 159 7.55 1.97 13.62
C ASP A 159 6.16 2.48 14.03
N ILE A 160 5.17 2.48 13.12
CA ILE A 160 3.80 2.96 13.38
C ILE A 160 2.83 1.83 13.64
N TYR A 161 2.94 0.73 12.90
CA TYR A 161 1.90 -0.31 12.89
C TYR A 161 2.34 -1.65 13.48
N GLY A 162 3.55 -1.73 14.02
CA GLY A 162 4.16 -2.98 14.47
C GLY A 162 5.08 -3.58 13.41
N GLU A 163 5.63 -4.76 13.70
CA GLU A 163 6.65 -5.37 12.85
C GLU A 163 6.13 -5.62 11.43
N TRP A 164 6.85 -5.08 10.44
CA TRP A 164 6.59 -5.35 9.02
C TRP A 164 7.20 -6.70 8.67
N GLU A 165 6.35 -7.72 8.65
CA GLU A 165 6.75 -9.11 8.49
C GLU A 165 6.98 -9.47 7.02
N ARG A 166 6.05 -9.10 6.14
CA ARG A 166 6.05 -9.56 4.74
C ARG A 166 5.67 -8.47 3.77
N THR A 167 6.20 -8.58 2.57
CA THR A 167 5.98 -7.64 1.48
C THR A 167 5.36 -8.37 0.31
N LEU A 168 4.35 -7.77 -0.31
CA LEU A 168 3.76 -8.25 -1.55
C LEU A 168 3.66 -7.10 -2.58
N TYR A 169 4.06 -7.35 -3.82
CA TYR A 169 3.89 -6.39 -4.93
C TYR A 169 3.80 -7.12 -6.27
N ILE A 170 3.14 -6.50 -7.26
CA ILE A 170 3.08 -7.01 -8.63
C ILE A 170 4.35 -6.58 -9.38
N ASN A 171 5.04 -7.51 -10.04
CA ASN A 171 6.32 -7.27 -10.71
C ASN A 171 6.14 -6.74 -12.14
N SER A 172 5.32 -5.70 -12.28
CA SER A 172 5.11 -4.98 -13.55
C SER A 172 4.59 -3.58 -13.25
N THR A 173 4.94 -2.62 -14.10
CA THR A 173 4.34 -1.29 -14.06
C THR A 173 2.91 -1.35 -14.59
N PRO A 174 1.93 -0.64 -13.99
CA PRO A 174 0.59 -0.55 -14.55
C PRO A 174 0.62 0.05 -15.95
N GLU A 175 -0.08 -0.57 -16.90
CA GLU A 175 -0.30 -0.01 -18.23
C GLU A 175 -1.31 1.13 -18.13
N ARG A 176 -0.87 2.28 -17.62
CA ARG A 176 -1.64 3.51 -17.81
C ARG A 176 -1.39 3.98 -19.23
N TYR A 177 -2.45 4.08 -20.03
CA TYR A 177 -2.41 4.79 -21.30
C TYR A 177 -1.80 6.17 -21.04
N THR A 178 -0.52 6.31 -21.36
CA THR A 178 0.15 7.60 -21.36
C THR A 178 -0.41 8.30 -22.58
N VAL A 179 -1.50 9.04 -22.40
CA VAL A 179 -1.81 10.12 -23.33
C VAL A 179 -0.64 11.07 -23.19
N SER A 180 0.29 10.99 -24.12
CA SER A 180 1.39 11.93 -24.27
C SER A 180 0.77 13.29 -24.56
N ILE A 181 0.54 14.10 -23.52
CA ILE A 181 0.15 15.50 -23.67
C ILE A 181 1.38 16.33 -24.02
N TYR A 182 2.07 15.95 -25.09
CA TYR A 182 3.01 16.79 -25.82
C TYR A 182 2.89 16.43 -27.29
N GLY A 183 1.81 16.92 -27.90
CA GLY A 183 1.66 17.01 -29.34
C GLY A 183 1.75 18.48 -29.74
N ASN A 184 2.87 18.81 -30.39
CA ASN A 184 3.17 19.97 -31.25
C ASN A 184 2.72 21.37 -30.82
#